data_AF-A0A8D8I3P0-F1
#
_entry.id   AF-A0A8D8I3P0-F1
#
_cell.length_a   1.000
_cell.length_b   1.000
_cell.length_c   1.000
_cell.angle_alpha   90.00
_cell.angle_beta   90.00
_cell.angle_gamma   90.00
#
_symmetry.space_group_name_H-M   'P 1'
#
loop_
_entity.id
_entity.type
_entity.pdbx_description
1 polymer ?
#
loop_
_entity_poly.entity_id
_entity_poly.type
_entity_poly.pdbx_seq_one_letter_code
_entity_poly.pdbx_strand_id
1 'polypeptide(L)'
;MYNKEFYPNYLSGSGYLMNLDAAKLLYRRLLTTPIFHLEDVYLTGIVADSVKLHRYHHPLFFYSSTKDPCALRGMISQHQLGPSELRTAYDFVTNTTAVCGGPERNFSMAKMKLQQRKKCQ
;
A
#
# COMPACT_ATOMS: atom_id res chain seq x y z
N MET A 1 1.09 3.71 -26.30
CA MET A 1 2.32 3.29 -25.58
C MET A 1 2.91 4.53 -24.91
N TYR A 2 3.46 4.43 -23.70
CA TYR A 2 4.02 5.60 -23.00
C TYR A 2 5.33 6.02 -23.66
N ASN A 3 5.52 7.33 -23.86
CA ASN A 3 6.56 7.87 -24.74
C ASN A 3 7.78 8.44 -24.01
N LYS A 4 7.88 8.24 -22.68
CA LYS A 4 9.06 8.64 -21.91
C LYS A 4 9.84 7.41 -21.46
N GLU A 5 11.11 7.64 -21.17
CA GLU A 5 12.06 6.63 -20.70
C GLU A 5 11.68 6.03 -19.34
N PHE A 6 11.16 6.87 -18.42
CA PHE A 6 10.77 6.44 -17.07
C PHE A 6 9.32 6.78 -16.76
N TYR A 7 8.63 5.86 -16.08
CA TYR A 7 7.34 6.15 -15.48
C TYR A 7 7.48 7.23 -14.41
N PRO A 8 6.46 8.09 -14.24
CA PRO A 8 6.43 9.02 -13.12
C PRO A 8 6.40 8.24 -11.80
N ASN A 9 6.79 8.90 -10.71
CA ASN A 9 6.63 8.32 -9.37
C ASN A 9 5.16 7.93 -9.16
N TYR A 10 4.92 6.66 -8.84
CA TYR A 10 3.61 6.08 -8.60
C TYR A 10 3.61 5.34 -7.26
N LEU A 11 2.42 5.06 -6.74
CA LEU A 11 2.25 4.27 -5.52
C LEU A 11 1.99 2.80 -5.90
N SER A 12 2.61 1.86 -5.19
CA SER A 12 2.42 0.42 -5.42
C SER A 12 0.98 -0.04 -5.10
N GLY A 13 0.40 -0.87 -5.97
CA GLY A 13 -0.98 -1.39 -5.91
C GLY A 13 -1.44 -2.20 -4.70
N SER A 14 -0.69 -2.20 -3.59
CA SER A 14 -1.14 -2.82 -2.32
C SER A 14 -2.28 -2.05 -1.63
N GLY A 15 -2.52 -0.80 -2.03
CA GLY A 15 -3.61 0.05 -1.55
C GLY A 15 -3.18 1.51 -1.43
N TYR A 16 -4.15 2.41 -1.54
CA TYR A 16 -3.95 3.86 -1.43
C TYR A 16 -5.06 4.47 -0.58
N LEU A 17 -4.76 5.59 0.08
CA LEU A 17 -5.75 6.42 0.76
C LEU A 17 -5.70 7.83 0.19
N MET A 18 -6.88 8.39 -0.10
CA MET A 18 -7.02 9.75 -0.58
C MET A 18 -8.37 10.32 -0.13
N ASN A 19 -8.47 11.65 -0.06
CA ASN A 19 -9.75 12.30 0.18
C ASN A 19 -10.60 12.33 -1.11
N LEU A 20 -11.86 12.72 -0.96
CA LEU A 20 -12.81 12.77 -2.08
C LEU A 20 -12.39 13.77 -3.17
N ASP A 21 -11.73 14.88 -2.79
CA ASP A 21 -11.32 15.91 -3.74
C ASP A 21 -10.19 15.43 -4.65
N ALA A 22 -9.21 14.70 -4.10
CA ALA A 22 -8.19 14.02 -4.89
C ALA A 22 -8.82 13.00 -5.84
N ALA A 23 -9.78 12.20 -5.37
CA ALA A 23 -10.47 11.23 -6.21
C ALA A 23 -11.24 11.91 -7.36
N LYS A 24 -11.97 13.00 -7.10
CA LYS A 24 -12.66 13.79 -8.13
C LYS A 24 -11.69 14.42 -9.13
N LEU A 25 -10.55 14.92 -8.65
CA LEU A 25 -9.52 15.52 -9.51
C LEU A 25 -8.92 14.48 -10.46
N LEU A 26 -8.57 13.30 -9.95
CA LEU A 26 -8.10 12.17 -10.77
C LEU A 26 -9.17 11.72 -11.76
N TYR A 27 -10.42 11.59 -11.30
CA TYR A 27 -11.54 11.19 -12.15
C TYR A 27 -11.76 12.14 -13.34
N ARG A 28 -11.78 13.45 -13.11
CA ARG A 28 -11.94 14.41 -14.22
C ARG A 28 -10.80 14.29 -15.23
N ARG A 29 -9.58 14.04 -14.75
CA ARG A 29 -8.41 13.94 -15.62
C ARG A 29 -8.35 12.63 -16.39
N LEU A 30 -8.69 11.51 -15.77
CA LEU A 30 -8.61 10.20 -16.40
C LEU A 30 -9.54 10.08 -17.62
N LEU A 31 -10.66 10.80 -17.65
CA LEU A 31 -11.59 10.83 -18.80
C LEU A 31 -10.96 11.35 -20.09
N THR A 32 -9.86 12.10 -20.00
CA THR A 32 -9.14 12.69 -21.15
C THR A 32 -7.72 12.15 -21.28
N THR A 33 -7.34 11.16 -20.46
CA THR A 33 -6.00 10.58 -20.48
C THR A 33 -6.04 9.25 -21.24
N PRO A 34 -5.14 9.01 -22.21
CA PRO A 34 -5.07 7.72 -22.89
C PRO A 34 -4.85 6.58 -21.90
N ILE A 35 -5.62 5.50 -22.04
CA ILE A 35 -5.54 4.32 -21.17
C ILE A 35 -4.12 3.74 -21.20
N PHE A 36 -3.66 3.31 -20.04
CA PHE A 36 -2.38 2.62 -19.85
C PHE A 36 -2.61 1.28 -19.12
N HIS A 37 -1.83 0.26 -19.47
CA HIS A 37 -2.10 -1.14 -19.11
C HIS A 37 -1.74 -1.49 -17.65
N LEU A 38 -0.87 -0.70 -17.01
CA LEU A 38 -0.57 -0.83 -15.57
C LEU A 38 -1.39 0.23 -14.82
N GLU A 39 -2.36 -0.22 -14.02
CA GLU A 39 -3.33 0.66 -13.35
C GLU A 39 -2.65 1.62 -12.37
N ASP A 40 -1.70 1.14 -11.58
CA ASP A 40 -1.01 1.93 -10.57
C ASP A 40 -0.14 3.03 -11.20
N VAL A 41 0.56 2.68 -12.29
CA VAL A 41 1.28 3.64 -13.15
C VAL A 41 0.31 4.60 -13.84
N TYR A 42 -0.85 4.13 -14.30
CA TYR A 42 -1.84 4.96 -14.97
C TYR A 42 -2.44 6.01 -14.03
N LEU A 43 -3.07 5.57 -12.95
CA LEU A 43 -3.85 6.40 -12.05
C LEU A 43 -2.95 7.21 -11.12
N THR A 44 -2.08 6.54 -10.36
CA THR A 44 -1.24 7.18 -9.35
C THR A 44 0.07 7.71 -9.91
N GLY A 45 0.44 7.32 -11.12
CA GLY A 45 1.57 7.88 -11.86
C GLY A 45 1.12 8.98 -12.83
N ILE A 46 0.73 8.60 -14.04
CA ILE A 46 0.49 9.46 -15.20
C ILE A 46 -0.61 10.50 -14.92
N VAL A 47 -1.79 10.05 -14.48
CA VAL A 47 -2.94 10.91 -14.25
C VAL A 47 -2.63 11.88 -13.11
N ALA A 48 -2.17 11.37 -11.96
CA ALA A 48 -1.78 12.17 -10.79
C ALA A 48 -0.70 13.21 -11.10
N ASP A 49 0.32 12.86 -11.88
CA ASP A 49 1.40 13.77 -12.26
C ASP A 49 0.87 14.93 -13.12
N SER A 50 -0.04 14.63 -14.05
CA SER A 50 -0.61 15.64 -14.95
C SER A 50 -1.49 16.69 -14.25
N VAL A 51 -2.02 16.39 -13.06
CA VAL A 51 -2.75 17.34 -12.19
C VAL A 51 -1.94 17.81 -11.00
N LYS A 52 -0.64 17.46 -10.94
CA LYS A 52 0.28 17.81 -9.85
C LYS A 52 -0.21 17.36 -8.47
N LEU A 53 -0.87 16.20 -8.41
CA LEU A 53 -1.32 15.60 -7.16
C LEU A 53 -0.11 14.98 -6.43
N HIS A 54 0.13 15.43 -5.20
CA HIS A 54 1.23 14.92 -4.38
C HIS A 54 0.90 13.55 -3.80
N ARG A 55 1.92 12.70 -3.72
CA ARG A 55 1.84 11.33 -3.25
C ARG A 55 2.82 11.16 -2.10
N TYR A 56 2.38 10.55 -1.02
CA TYR A 56 3.18 10.37 0.18
C TYR A 56 3.33 8.88 0.48
N HIS A 57 4.57 8.42 0.60
CA HIS A 57 4.85 7.08 1.10
C HIS A 57 4.53 7.01 2.60
N HIS A 58 3.81 5.98 3.02
CA HIS A 58 3.57 5.70 4.42
C HIS A 58 3.95 4.23 4.73
N PRO A 59 4.81 3.97 5.73
CA PRO A 59 5.35 2.63 6.00
C PRO A 59 4.32 1.59 6.42
N LEU A 60 3.12 2.03 6.81
CA LEU A 60 2.00 1.16 7.19
C LEU A 60 1.17 0.64 6.00
N PHE A 61 1.49 1.06 4.78
CA PHE A 61 1.05 0.39 3.55
C PHE A 61 2.13 -0.60 3.15
N PHE A 62 1.83 -1.89 3.28
CA PHE A 62 2.82 -2.94 3.15
C PHE A 62 2.50 -3.84 1.96
N TYR A 63 3.46 -3.99 1.04
CA TYR A 63 3.30 -4.74 -0.21
C TYR A 63 3.33 -6.27 -0.04
N SER A 64 3.45 -6.74 1.20
CA SER A 64 3.53 -8.16 1.56
C SER A 64 2.70 -8.40 2.81
N SER A 65 2.79 -9.61 3.37
CA SER A 65 2.09 -10.02 4.58
C SER A 65 3.07 -10.25 5.73
N THR A 66 2.57 -10.10 6.95
CA THR A 66 3.24 -10.55 8.17
C THR A 66 2.40 -11.61 8.86
N LYS A 67 3.06 -12.56 9.52
CA LYS A 67 2.40 -13.54 10.39
C LYS A 67 2.23 -13.06 11.82
N ASP A 68 2.83 -11.91 12.17
CA ASP A 68 2.67 -11.29 13.48
C ASP A 68 1.31 -10.58 13.55
N PRO A 69 0.36 -11.07 14.37
CA PRO A 69 -0.97 -10.45 14.49
C PRO A 69 -0.90 -9.03 15.06
N CYS A 70 0.08 -8.73 15.91
CA CYS A 70 0.23 -7.40 16.49
C CYS A 70 0.76 -6.38 15.48
N ALA A 71 1.70 -6.79 14.63
CA ALA A 71 2.10 -5.98 13.48
C ALA A 71 0.90 -5.73 12.55
N LEU A 72 0.02 -6.71 12.34
CA LEU A 72 -1.20 -6.52 11.55
C LEU A 72 -2.14 -5.45 12.15
N ARG A 73 -2.37 -5.46 13.47
CA ARG A 73 -3.19 -4.44 14.14
C ARG A 73 -2.64 -3.02 14.00
N GLY A 74 -1.33 -2.87 13.82
CA GLY A 74 -0.67 -1.58 13.63
C GLY A 74 -0.58 -1.10 12.18
N MET A 75 -1.02 -1.88 11.19
CA MET A 75 -0.90 -1.52 9.76
C MET A 75 -2.18 -0.92 9.19
N ILE A 76 -2.05 -0.21 8.06
CA ILE A 76 -3.18 0.33 7.29
C ILE A 76 -3.61 -0.67 6.21
N SER A 77 -2.65 -1.21 5.45
CA SER A 77 -2.91 -2.23 4.43
C SER A 77 -1.77 -3.25 4.37
N GLN A 78 -2.13 -4.51 4.09
CA GLN A 78 -1.21 -5.61 3.77
C GLN A 78 -1.68 -6.33 2.51
N HIS A 79 -0.75 -6.93 1.78
CA HIS A 79 -1.03 -7.65 0.55
C HIS A 79 -0.82 -9.17 0.74
N GLN A 80 -1.43 -9.98 -0.13
CA GLN A 80 -1.30 -11.46 -0.15
C GLN A 80 -1.88 -12.19 1.07
N LEU A 81 -3.11 -11.83 1.49
CA LEU A 81 -3.87 -12.63 2.45
C LEU A 81 -4.99 -13.38 1.74
N GLY A 82 -5.08 -14.69 1.96
CA GLY A 82 -6.17 -15.52 1.50
C GLY A 82 -7.47 -15.27 2.29
N PRO A 83 -8.63 -15.75 1.81
CA PRO A 83 -9.92 -15.48 2.46
C PRO A 83 -10.01 -15.90 3.93
N SER A 84 -9.44 -17.06 4.30
CA SER A 84 -9.41 -17.54 5.68
C SER A 84 -8.45 -16.72 6.56
N GLU A 85 -7.31 -16.31 6.01
CA GLU A 85 -6.33 -15.45 6.68
C GLU A 85 -6.92 -14.06 6.92
N LEU A 86 -7.68 -13.50 5.97
CA LEU A 86 -8.41 -12.24 6.14
C LEU A 86 -9.45 -12.31 7.26
N ARG A 87 -10.17 -13.42 7.39
CA ARG A 87 -11.12 -13.61 8.50
C ARG A 87 -10.40 -13.69 9.85
N THR A 88 -9.34 -14.48 9.93
CA THR A 88 -8.51 -14.59 11.14
C THR A 88 -7.90 -13.23 11.52
N ALA A 89 -7.42 -12.48 10.52
CA ALA A 89 -6.91 -11.13 10.67
C ALA A 89 -7.97 -10.18 11.25
N TYR A 90 -9.18 -10.19 10.69
CA TYR A 90 -10.28 -9.38 11.16
C TYR A 90 -10.66 -9.71 12.62
N ASP A 91 -10.81 -10.99 12.93
CA ASP A 91 -11.17 -11.46 14.27
C ASP A 91 -10.12 -11.02 15.32
N PHE A 92 -8.84 -11.07 14.96
CA PHE A 92 -7.77 -10.58 15.83
C PHE A 92 -7.77 -9.04 15.99
N VAL A 93 -7.83 -8.30 14.88
CA VAL A 93 -7.71 -6.83 14.88
C VAL A 93 -8.88 -6.17 15.60
N THR A 94 -10.08 -6.76 15.50
CA THR A 94 -11.29 -6.26 16.16
C THR A 94 -11.42 -6.73 17.61
N ASN A 95 -10.61 -7.71 18.06
CA ASN A 95 -10.60 -8.15 19.44
C ASN A 95 -9.96 -7.10 20.35
N THR A 96 -10.80 -6.43 21.16
CA THR A 96 -10.38 -5.40 22.11
C THR A 96 -9.64 -5.96 23.33
N THR A 97 -9.76 -7.26 23.62
CA THR A 97 -9.06 -7.91 24.73
C THR A 97 -7.65 -8.38 24.34
N ALA A 98 -7.34 -8.41 23.04
CA ALA A 98 -6.00 -8.77 22.58
C ALA A 98 -5.00 -7.66 22.93
N VAL A 99 -3.96 -8.03 23.70
CA VAL A 99 -2.90 -7.09 24.12
C VAL A 99 -1.69 -7.29 23.20
N CYS A 100 -1.25 -6.20 22.58
CA CYS A 100 0.01 -6.16 21.86
C CYS A 100 1.09 -5.53 22.72
N GLY A 101 2.23 -6.21 22.84
CA GLY A 101 3.40 -5.63 23.46
C GLY A 101 3.85 -4.37 22.70
N GLY A 102 4.41 -3.40 23.41
CA GLY A 102 5.11 -2.29 22.76
C GLY A 102 6.27 -2.80 21.91
N PRO A 103 6.68 -2.08 20.85
CA PRO A 103 7.83 -2.46 20.05
C PRO A 103 9.05 -2.67 20.95
N GLU A 104 9.83 -3.72 20.69
CA GLU A 104 11.10 -3.92 21.40
C GLU A 104 11.96 -2.65 21.32
N ARG A 105 12.78 -2.38 22.34
CA ARG A 105 13.62 -1.16 22.43
C ARG A 105 14.48 -0.89 21.18
N ASN A 106 14.74 -1.92 20.35
CA ASN A 106 15.51 -1.83 19.12
C ASN A 106 14.68 -2.11 17.85
N PHE A 107 13.40 -1.78 17.83
CA PHE A 107 12.52 -1.94 16.68
C PHE A 107 12.91 -0.97 15.56
N SER A 108 13.19 -1.50 14.37
CA SER A 108 13.40 -0.70 13.16
C SER A 108 12.69 -1.35 11.97
N MET A 109 12.15 -0.52 11.08
CA MET A 109 11.53 -1.00 9.83
C MET A 109 12.50 -1.82 8.95
N ALA A 110 13.81 -1.63 9.13
CA ALA A 110 14.83 -2.44 8.46
C ALA A 110 14.83 -3.90 8.93
N LYS A 111 14.49 -4.18 10.19
CA LYS A 111 14.35 -5.56 10.71
C LYS A 111 13.15 -6.30 10.11
N MET A 112 12.03 -5.61 9.86
CA MET A 112 10.91 -6.18 9.10
C MET A 112 11.33 -6.53 7.66
N LYS A 113 12.09 -5.66 6.98
CA LYS A 113 12.63 -5.93 5.64
C LYS A 113 13.62 -7.11 5.63
N LEU A 114 14.41 -7.30 6.69
CA LEU A 114 15.36 -8.41 6.83
C LEU A 114 14.68 -9.78 7.00
N GLN A 115 13.53 -9.84 7.67
CA GLN A 115 12.76 -11.10 7.79
C GLN A 115 12.18 -11.57 6.44
N GLN A 116 12.01 -10.67 5.47
CA GLN A 116 11.49 -10.99 4.13
C GLN A 116 12.55 -11.33 3.09
N ARG A 117 13.83 -11.01 3.32
CA ARG A 117 14.93 -11.33 2.37
C ARG A 117 15.26 -12.83 2.25
N LYS A 118 14.48 -13.74 2.84
CA LYS A 118 14.67 -15.20 2.77
C LYS A 118 13.76 -15.92 1.75
N LYS A 119 13.39 -15.28 0.65
CA LYS A 119 12.81 -15.99 -0.51
C LYS A 119 13.40 -15.48 -1.82
N CYS A 120 14.66 -15.83 -2.04
CA CYS A 120 15.18 -16.10 -3.38
C CYS A 120 15.69 -17.54 -3.35
N GLN A 121 14.89 -18.46 -3.90
CA GLN A 121 15.37 -19.71 -4.47
C GLN A 121 15.30 -19.54 -5.97
#